data_AF-A0A2W6SKS1-F1
#
_entry.id   AF-A0A2W6SKS1-F1
#
_cell.length_a   1.000
_cell.length_b   1.000
_cell.length_c   1.000
_cell.angle_alpha   90.00
_cell.angle_beta   90.00
_cell.angle_gamma   90.00
#
_symmetry.space_group_name_H-M   'P 1'
#
loop_
_entity.id
_entity.type
_entity.pdbx_description
1 polymer ?
#
loop_
_entity_poly.entity_id
_entity_poly.type
_entity_poly.pdbx_seq_one_letter_code
_entity_poly.pdbx_strand_id
1 'polypeptide(L)'
;MSRLRPSFVLGYHGCDAAIADELLKGKTSLIHSEKEYDWLGPGAYFWEADPQRAREWADERAARKKGMKAAVIGAVIDLRNCLDLTVRENIALVQGAHESFVKEQEAAGLELPENLSPKGTRKKDRLLRYLDCAVIKHLHSTMDSAPAGMGVEPFDTVRGMFVEGEPIYEGCGFNINTHTQIAVRNDACIIGIFLPRDV
;
A
#
# COMPACT_ATOMS: atom_id res chain seq x y z
N MET A 1 -16.50 -13.03 -10.98
CA MET A 1 -17.29 -11.86 -11.44
C MET A 1 -16.85 -11.51 -12.85
N SER A 2 -17.74 -11.18 -13.79
CA SER A 2 -17.32 -10.89 -15.17
C SER A 2 -16.44 -9.64 -15.22
N ARG A 3 -15.19 -9.78 -15.68
CA ARG A 3 -14.19 -8.70 -15.90
C ARG A 3 -14.59 -7.69 -17.01
N LEU A 4 -15.87 -7.59 -17.36
CA LEU A 4 -16.38 -6.79 -18.47
C LEU A 4 -16.63 -5.33 -18.10
N ARG A 5 -16.40 -4.94 -16.83
CA ARG A 5 -16.42 -3.55 -16.37
C ARG A 5 -15.19 -3.30 -15.51
N PRO A 6 -14.32 -2.34 -15.87
CA PRO A 6 -13.22 -1.96 -15.01
C PRO A 6 -13.75 -1.32 -13.73
N SER A 7 -13.27 -1.78 -12.57
CA SER A 7 -13.45 -1.10 -11.29
C SER A 7 -12.27 -0.15 -11.11
N PHE A 8 -12.38 1.05 -11.69
CA PHE A 8 -11.38 2.09 -11.49
C PHE A 8 -11.58 2.77 -10.15
N VAL A 9 -10.47 3.01 -9.46
CA VAL A 9 -10.42 3.88 -8.28
C VAL A 9 -9.48 5.04 -8.55
N LEU A 10 -9.67 6.14 -7.81
CA LEU A 10 -8.74 7.26 -7.81
C LEU A 10 -7.78 7.10 -6.63
N GLY A 11 -6.50 6.94 -6.94
CA GLY A 11 -5.42 6.95 -5.96
C GLY A 11 -4.70 8.29 -5.97
N TYR A 12 -4.20 8.72 -4.81
CA TYR A 12 -3.42 9.94 -4.66
C TYR A 12 -2.07 9.62 -4.04
N HIS A 13 -1.01 10.25 -4.53
CA HIS A 13 0.35 10.02 -4.05
C HIS A 13 1.03 11.36 -3.76
N GLY A 14 1.48 11.53 -2.51
CA GLY A 14 2.29 12.64 -2.08
C GLY A 14 3.75 12.45 -2.47
N CYS A 15 4.35 13.42 -3.17
CA CYS A 15 5.75 13.33 -3.62
C CYS A 15 6.43 14.71 -3.67
N ASP A 16 7.65 14.73 -4.22
CA ASP A 16 8.35 15.99 -4.51
C ASP A 16 7.81 16.62 -5.80
N ALA A 17 7.66 17.94 -5.84
CA ALA A 17 7.10 18.67 -6.97
C ALA A 17 7.87 18.46 -8.28
N ALA A 18 9.20 18.29 -8.24
CA ALA A 18 9.96 17.98 -9.44
C ALA A 18 9.65 16.57 -9.97
N ILE A 19 9.45 15.60 -9.08
CA ILE A 19 9.04 14.24 -9.46
C ILE A 19 7.62 14.24 -10.01
N ALA A 20 6.70 14.99 -9.40
CA ALA A 20 5.33 15.15 -9.90
C ALA A 20 5.33 15.70 -11.34
N ASP A 21 6.11 16.75 -11.61
CA ASP A 21 6.22 17.36 -12.93
C ASP A 21 6.77 16.38 -13.99
N GLU A 22 7.80 15.60 -13.65
CA GLU A 22 8.37 14.61 -14.57
C GLU A 22 7.43 13.42 -14.81
N LEU A 23 6.66 12.99 -13.81
CA LEU A 23 5.62 11.96 -13.95
C LEU A 23 4.48 12.44 -14.87
N LEU A 24 4.00 13.67 -14.67
CA LEU A 24 2.93 14.27 -15.47
C LEU A 24 3.34 14.47 -16.94
N LYS A 25 4.64 14.69 -17.19
CA LYS A 25 5.21 14.80 -18.54
C LYS A 25 5.57 13.45 -19.16
N GLY A 26 5.37 12.34 -18.45
CA GLY A 26 5.73 11.00 -18.91
C GLY A 26 7.24 10.78 -19.09
N LYS A 27 8.07 11.56 -18.40
CA LYS A 27 9.54 11.47 -18.49
C LYS A 27 10.16 10.50 -17.49
N THR A 28 9.40 10.14 -16.45
CA THR A 28 9.78 9.12 -15.47
C THR A 28 8.59 8.22 -15.18
N SER A 29 8.87 7.05 -14.62
CA SER A 29 7.85 6.12 -14.13
C SER A 29 7.69 6.25 -12.61
N LEU A 30 6.58 5.75 -12.08
CA LEU A 30 6.37 5.62 -10.64
C LEU A 30 7.41 4.68 -10.04
N ILE A 31 7.94 5.06 -8.89
CA ILE A 31 8.94 4.27 -8.18
C ILE A 31 8.23 3.35 -7.21
N HIS A 32 8.49 2.06 -7.34
CA HIS A 32 8.01 1.06 -6.39
C HIS A 32 8.81 1.16 -5.10
N SER A 33 8.12 1.10 -3.98
CA SER A 33 8.75 0.91 -2.69
C SER A 33 9.01 -0.58 -2.49
N GLU A 34 10.23 -0.90 -2.05
CA GLU A 34 10.65 -2.28 -1.73
C GLU A 34 11.10 -2.41 -0.26
N LYS A 35 10.69 -1.47 0.59
CA LYS A 35 11.14 -1.44 1.98
C LYS A 35 10.57 -2.64 2.72
N GLU A 36 11.35 -3.15 3.67
CA GLU A 36 10.98 -4.32 4.45
C GLU A 36 9.78 -4.09 5.37
N TYR A 37 9.35 -2.85 5.55
CA TYR A 37 8.26 -2.46 6.42
C TYR A 37 7.06 -1.85 5.68
N ASP A 38 7.03 -1.96 4.35
CA ASP A 38 5.90 -1.51 3.54
C ASP A 38 4.65 -2.33 3.85
N TRP A 39 3.61 -1.67 4.34
CA TRP A 39 2.48 -2.34 4.99
C TRP A 39 1.76 -3.37 4.10
N LEU A 40 1.46 -2.99 2.87
CA LEU A 40 0.75 -3.81 1.89
C LEU A 40 1.73 -4.56 0.96
N GLY A 41 2.98 -4.72 1.39
CA GLY A 41 4.06 -5.30 0.60
C GLY A 41 4.66 -4.33 -0.43
N PRO A 42 5.57 -4.82 -1.30
CA PRO A 42 6.20 -3.97 -2.33
C PRO A 42 5.22 -3.44 -3.36
N GLY A 43 5.42 -2.20 -3.80
CA GLY A 43 4.62 -1.59 -4.87
C GLY A 43 4.64 -0.07 -4.88
N ALA A 44 3.90 0.53 -5.81
CA ALA A 44 3.60 1.97 -5.83
C ALA A 44 2.39 2.28 -4.94
N TYR A 45 2.56 3.16 -3.95
CA TYR A 45 1.57 3.40 -2.89
C TYR A 45 0.67 4.59 -3.17
N PHE A 46 -0.63 4.43 -2.93
CA PHE A 46 -1.63 5.48 -3.08
C PHE A 46 -2.61 5.49 -1.91
N TRP A 47 -3.04 6.70 -1.52
CA TRP A 47 -4.25 6.90 -0.73
C TRP A 47 -5.45 6.86 -1.65
N GLU A 48 -6.40 5.95 -1.40
CA GLU A 48 -7.61 5.85 -2.21
C GLU A 48 -8.60 6.95 -1.83
N ALA A 49 -9.06 7.70 -2.83
CA ALA A 49 -10.07 8.76 -2.70
C ALA A 49 -9.73 9.86 -1.67
N ASP A 50 -8.45 9.98 -1.27
CA ASP A 50 -8.03 10.88 -0.19
C ASP A 50 -6.80 11.72 -0.60
N PRO A 51 -7.02 12.77 -1.42
CA PRO A 51 -5.96 13.71 -1.80
C PRO A 51 -5.40 14.49 -0.60
N GLN A 52 -6.23 14.72 0.43
CA GLN A 52 -5.82 15.48 1.61
C GLN A 52 -4.80 14.69 2.43
N ARG A 53 -5.03 13.41 2.69
CA ARG A 53 -4.05 12.57 3.42
C ARG A 53 -2.73 12.43 2.65
N ALA A 54 -2.81 12.32 1.32
CA ALA A 54 -1.62 12.34 0.47
C ALA A 54 -0.84 13.67 0.59
N ARG A 55 -1.55 14.79 0.68
CA ARG A 55 -0.97 16.12 0.88
C ARG A 55 -0.31 16.27 2.24
N GLU A 56 -1.01 15.89 3.31
CA GLU A 56 -0.48 15.92 4.68
C GLU A 56 0.84 15.15 4.78
N TRP A 57 0.89 13.96 4.19
CA TRP A 57 2.11 13.16 4.16
C TRP A 57 3.25 13.84 3.40
N ALA A 58 2.96 14.45 2.24
CA ALA A 58 3.95 15.16 1.45
C ALA A 58 4.52 16.38 2.21
N ASP A 59 3.66 17.13 2.89
CA ASP A 59 4.04 18.29 3.71
C ASP A 59 4.91 17.86 4.90
N GLU A 60 4.52 16.80 5.61
CA GLU A 60 5.34 16.23 6.69
C GLU A 60 6.73 15.80 6.20
N ARG A 61 6.80 15.20 5.01
CA ARG A 61 8.07 14.76 4.43
C ARG A 61 8.91 15.95 3.98
N ALA A 62 8.31 16.96 3.38
CA ALA A 62 8.99 18.20 3.00
C ALA A 62 9.56 18.95 4.21
N ALA A 63 8.85 18.96 5.34
CA ALA A 63 9.33 19.55 6.59
C ALA A 63 10.61 18.85 7.13
N ARG A 64 10.78 17.55 6.86
CA ARG A 64 11.94 16.76 7.32
C ARG A 64 13.07 16.69 6.30
N LYS A 65 12.78 16.85 5.00
CA LYS A 65 13.75 16.70 3.90
C LYS A 65 14.07 18.06 3.28
N LYS A 66 15.24 18.61 3.61
CA LYS A 66 15.71 19.90 3.06
C LYS A 66 15.66 19.90 1.54
N GLY A 67 15.02 20.91 0.97
CA GLY A 67 14.92 21.12 -0.48
C GLY A 67 13.78 20.37 -1.18
N MET A 68 13.04 19.51 -0.46
CA MET A 68 11.83 18.90 -1.01
C MET A 68 10.69 19.91 -1.04
N LYS A 69 9.94 19.95 -2.14
CA LYS A 69 8.67 20.70 -2.24
C LYS A 69 7.53 19.72 -2.32
N ALA A 70 6.58 19.78 -1.38
CA ALA A 70 5.43 18.90 -1.38
C ALA A 70 4.56 19.10 -2.63
N ALA A 71 4.12 18.00 -3.22
CA ALA A 71 3.13 17.96 -4.30
C ALA A 71 2.29 16.69 -4.18
N VAL A 72 1.11 16.70 -4.79
CA VAL A 72 0.24 15.53 -4.91
C VAL A 72 -0.08 15.28 -6.38
N ILE A 73 0.02 14.02 -6.79
CA ILE A 73 -0.52 13.55 -8.06
C ILE A 73 -1.71 12.63 -7.80
N GLY A 74 -2.63 12.58 -8.75
CA GLY A 74 -3.68 11.58 -8.82
C GLY A 74 -3.35 10.50 -9.85
N ALA A 75 -3.89 9.30 -9.65
CA ALA A 75 -3.78 8.18 -10.56
C ALA A 75 -5.15 7.52 -10.74
N VAL A 76 -5.47 7.14 -11.98
CA VAL A 76 -6.60 6.25 -12.29
C VAL A 76 -6.08 4.82 -12.24
N ILE A 77 -6.56 4.03 -11.29
CA ILE A 77 -6.04 2.69 -11.00
C ILE A 77 -7.13 1.65 -11.30
N ASP A 78 -6.82 0.71 -12.19
CA ASP A 78 -7.58 -0.51 -12.41
C ASP A 78 -7.12 -1.58 -11.41
N LEU A 79 -7.94 -1.91 -10.42
CA LEU A 79 -7.53 -2.83 -9.35
C LEU A 79 -7.24 -4.27 -9.83
N ARG A 80 -7.85 -4.69 -10.96
CA ARG A 80 -7.73 -6.04 -11.54
C ARG A 80 -7.86 -7.15 -10.49
N ASN A 81 -6.92 -8.10 -10.44
CA ASN A 81 -6.90 -9.11 -9.39
C ASN A 81 -6.34 -8.50 -8.10
N CYS A 82 -7.24 -7.99 -7.26
CA CYS A 82 -6.89 -7.24 -6.05
C CYS A 82 -6.98 -8.11 -4.78
N LEU A 83 -5.91 -8.12 -4.00
CA LEU A 83 -5.94 -8.58 -2.61
C LEU A 83 -6.52 -7.46 -1.72
N ASP A 84 -7.85 -7.38 -1.68
CA ASP A 84 -8.60 -6.45 -0.83
C ASP A 84 -8.77 -7.03 0.58
N LEU A 85 -8.07 -6.44 1.57
CA LEU A 85 -8.07 -6.86 2.97
C LEU A 85 -9.34 -6.48 3.75
N THR A 86 -10.37 -5.96 3.07
CA THR A 86 -11.72 -5.84 3.63
C THR A 86 -12.62 -7.02 3.27
N VAL A 87 -12.18 -7.88 2.33
CA VAL A 87 -12.88 -9.07 1.84
C VAL A 87 -12.47 -10.30 2.66
N ARG A 88 -13.45 -11.10 3.09
CA ARG A 88 -13.24 -12.22 4.02
C ARG A 88 -12.36 -13.32 3.43
N GLU A 89 -12.56 -13.62 2.16
CA GLU A 89 -11.80 -14.62 1.41
C GLU A 89 -10.31 -14.23 1.33
N ASN A 90 -10.04 -12.95 1.05
CA ASN A 90 -8.68 -12.41 0.98
C ASN A 90 -8.01 -12.39 2.35
N ILE A 91 -8.74 -12.06 3.41
CA ILE A 91 -8.23 -12.19 4.79
C ILE A 91 -7.83 -13.63 5.10
N ALA A 92 -8.64 -14.62 4.71
CA ALA A 92 -8.29 -16.03 4.91
C ALA A 92 -7.01 -16.43 4.18
N LEU A 93 -6.76 -15.89 2.97
CA LEU A 93 -5.51 -16.10 2.24
C LEU A 93 -4.29 -15.56 3.01
N VAL A 94 -4.39 -14.34 3.55
CA VAL A 94 -3.31 -13.73 4.35
C VAL A 94 -3.07 -14.49 5.65
N GLN A 95 -4.13 -14.99 6.31
CA GLN A 95 -4.01 -15.85 7.49
C GLN A 95 -3.24 -17.13 7.17
N GLY A 96 -3.60 -17.84 6.09
CA GLY A 96 -2.90 -19.03 5.64
C GLY A 96 -1.43 -18.73 5.25
N ALA A 97 -1.17 -17.60 4.60
CA ALA A 97 0.18 -17.17 4.26
C ALA A 97 1.02 -16.91 5.52
N HIS A 98 0.45 -16.27 6.55
CA HIS A 98 1.14 -16.07 7.82
C HIS A 98 1.47 -17.39 8.51
N GLU A 99 0.52 -18.33 8.59
CA GLU A 99 0.78 -19.66 9.16
C GLU A 99 1.87 -20.43 8.42
N SER A 100 1.89 -20.36 7.09
CA SER A 100 2.94 -20.96 6.27
C SER A 100 4.29 -20.28 6.50
N PHE A 101 4.32 -18.95 6.55
CA PHE A 101 5.53 -18.17 6.76
C PHE A 101 6.16 -18.47 8.13
N VAL A 102 5.34 -18.58 9.18
CA VAL A 102 5.81 -18.95 10.53
C VAL A 102 6.50 -20.32 10.53
N LYS A 103 5.87 -21.33 9.91
CA LYS A 103 6.47 -22.68 9.82
C LYS A 103 7.79 -22.69 9.06
N GLU A 104 7.90 -21.89 8.00
CA GLU A 104 9.14 -21.77 7.21
C GLU A 104 10.26 -21.11 8.03
N GLN A 105 9.95 -20.02 8.75
CA GLN A 105 10.91 -19.35 9.64
C GLN A 105 11.38 -20.28 10.77
N GLU A 106 10.47 -21.02 11.40
CA GLU A 106 10.79 -22.00 12.44
C GLU A 106 11.69 -23.12 11.90
N ALA A 107 11.37 -23.68 10.73
CA ALA A 107 12.17 -24.72 10.10
C ALA A 107 13.57 -24.23 9.71
N ALA A 108 13.70 -22.95 9.34
CA ALA A 108 14.96 -22.30 9.02
C ALA A 108 15.74 -21.80 10.25
N GLY A 109 15.15 -21.85 11.46
CA GLY A 109 15.75 -21.30 12.68
C GLY A 109 15.87 -19.77 12.68
N LEU A 110 14.97 -19.08 11.96
CA LEU A 110 14.94 -17.63 11.83
C LEU A 110 13.88 -17.01 12.76
N GLU A 111 14.16 -15.82 13.29
CA GLU A 111 13.21 -15.07 14.11
C GLU A 111 12.06 -14.49 13.26
N LEU A 112 10.90 -14.31 13.87
CA LEU A 112 9.78 -13.62 13.21
C LEU A 112 9.98 -12.10 13.25
N PRO A 113 9.79 -11.39 12.13
CA PRO A 113 9.76 -9.94 12.12
C PRO A 113 8.58 -9.41 12.96
N GLU A 114 8.70 -8.18 13.46
CA GLU A 114 7.67 -7.53 14.28
C GLU A 114 7.22 -6.20 13.68
N ASN A 115 5.93 -5.88 13.83
CA ASN A 115 5.42 -4.55 13.48
C ASN A 115 5.75 -3.53 14.59
N LEU A 116 6.47 -2.47 14.24
CA LEU A 116 7.03 -1.49 15.17
C LEU A 116 6.53 -0.08 14.89
N SER A 117 6.59 0.79 15.90
CA SER A 117 6.41 2.24 15.72
C SER A 117 7.77 2.93 15.57
N PRO A 118 7.93 3.88 14.63
CA PRO A 118 9.12 4.71 14.56
C PRO A 118 9.39 5.44 15.89
N LYS A 119 10.67 5.69 16.20
CA LYS A 119 11.04 6.45 17.41
C LYS A 119 10.36 7.83 17.41
N GLY A 120 9.81 8.22 18.56
CA GLY A 120 9.11 9.50 18.72
C GLY A 120 7.70 9.54 18.12
N THR A 121 7.20 8.43 17.58
CA THR A 121 5.79 8.30 17.14
C THR A 121 4.97 7.53 18.15
N ARG A 122 3.66 7.55 17.93
CA ARG A 122 2.70 6.83 18.74
C ARG A 122 2.88 5.32 18.61
N LYS A 123 2.97 4.63 19.76
CA LYS A 123 3.23 3.18 19.82
C LYS A 123 2.11 2.30 19.22
N LYS A 124 0.90 2.82 19.07
CA LYS A 124 -0.25 2.00 18.61
C LYS A 124 -0.37 1.88 17.09
N ASP A 125 0.11 2.85 16.31
CA ASP A 125 -0.12 2.86 14.86
C ASP A 125 0.82 1.90 14.11
N ARG A 126 1.95 1.52 14.73
CA ARG A 126 2.94 0.55 14.20
C ARG A 126 3.30 0.81 12.73
N LEU A 127 3.76 2.02 12.40
CA LEU A 127 4.00 2.43 11.01
C LEU A 127 5.11 1.63 10.29
N LEU A 128 5.94 0.88 11.01
CA LEU A 128 6.96 0.00 10.44
C LEU A 128 6.42 -1.44 10.45
N ARG A 129 5.83 -1.87 9.34
CA ARG A 129 5.01 -3.08 9.24
C ARG A 129 5.80 -4.29 8.74
N TYR A 130 6.90 -4.63 9.42
CA TYR A 130 7.83 -5.68 8.96
C TYR A 130 7.17 -7.06 8.83
N LEU A 131 6.36 -7.45 9.82
CA LEU A 131 5.65 -8.73 9.77
C LEU A 131 4.63 -8.74 8.63
N ASP A 132 3.83 -7.68 8.54
CA ASP A 132 2.77 -7.60 7.53
C ASP A 132 3.38 -7.62 6.12
N CYS A 133 4.47 -6.87 5.89
CA CYS A 133 5.21 -6.89 4.63
C CYS A 133 5.77 -8.27 4.29
N ALA A 134 6.39 -8.96 5.26
CA ALA A 134 6.95 -10.29 5.07
C ALA A 134 5.87 -11.31 4.71
N VAL A 135 4.72 -11.28 5.38
CA VAL A 135 3.57 -12.16 5.08
C VAL A 135 3.03 -11.90 3.68
N ILE A 136 2.86 -10.64 3.27
CA ILE A 136 2.39 -10.32 1.92
C ILE A 136 3.41 -10.75 0.86
N LYS A 137 4.72 -10.54 1.09
CA LYS A 137 5.79 -11.04 0.23
C LYS A 137 5.76 -12.57 0.11
N HIS A 138 5.56 -13.28 1.22
CA HIS A 138 5.44 -14.73 1.24
C HIS A 138 4.26 -15.23 0.41
N LEU A 139 3.09 -14.60 0.57
CA LEU A 139 1.90 -14.89 -0.22
C LEU A 139 2.16 -14.68 -1.72
N HIS A 140 2.72 -13.52 -2.10
CA HIS A 140 3.04 -13.23 -3.50
C HIS A 140 4.03 -14.25 -4.07
N SER A 141 5.12 -14.55 -3.36
CA SER A 141 6.13 -15.53 -3.78
C SER A 141 5.53 -16.92 -4.01
N THR A 142 4.64 -17.35 -3.10
CA THR A 142 3.94 -18.64 -3.20
C THR A 142 3.05 -18.69 -4.44
N MET A 143 2.33 -17.59 -4.75
CA MET A 143 1.47 -17.51 -5.92
C MET A 143 2.27 -17.42 -7.22
N ASP A 144 3.34 -16.62 -7.26
CA ASP A 144 4.20 -16.45 -8.43
C ASP A 144 4.94 -17.74 -8.78
N SER A 145 5.25 -18.58 -7.79
CA SER A 145 5.94 -19.87 -7.95
C SER A 145 5.00 -21.02 -8.33
N ALA A 146 3.69 -20.79 -8.39
CA ALA A 146 2.72 -21.82 -8.72
C ALA A 146 2.91 -22.31 -10.18
N PRO A 147 3.00 -23.64 -10.41
CA PRO A 147 3.08 -24.20 -11.76
C PRO A 147 2.06 -23.63 -12.75
N ALA A 148 2.54 -23.31 -13.95
CA ALA A 148 1.71 -22.84 -15.05
C ALA A 148 0.57 -23.85 -15.33
N GLY A 149 -0.67 -23.36 -15.37
CA GLY A 149 -1.86 -24.17 -15.61
C GLY A 149 -2.71 -24.50 -14.38
N MET A 150 -2.26 -24.20 -13.15
CA MET A 150 -3.10 -24.33 -11.94
C MET A 150 -4.16 -23.22 -11.79
N GLY A 151 -4.15 -22.21 -12.67
CA GLY A 151 -5.13 -21.12 -12.63
C GLY A 151 -4.96 -20.17 -11.44
N VAL A 152 -3.82 -20.21 -10.75
CA VAL A 152 -3.48 -19.25 -9.70
C VAL A 152 -2.95 -17.98 -10.38
N GLU A 153 -3.75 -16.92 -10.37
CA GLU A 153 -3.40 -15.63 -10.93
C GLU A 153 -2.74 -14.75 -9.86
N PRO A 154 -1.54 -14.19 -10.09
CA PRO A 154 -0.90 -13.27 -9.16
C PRO A 154 -1.79 -12.05 -8.86
N PHE A 155 -1.64 -11.47 -7.67
CA PHE A 155 -2.29 -10.20 -7.37
C PHE A 155 -1.57 -9.04 -8.08
N ASP A 156 -2.39 -8.16 -8.65
CA ASP A 156 -1.98 -6.94 -9.33
C ASP A 156 -1.88 -5.76 -8.37
N THR A 157 -2.76 -5.75 -7.37
CA THR A 157 -2.86 -4.69 -6.34
C THR A 157 -3.18 -5.30 -4.98
N VAL A 158 -2.76 -4.62 -3.92
CA VAL A 158 -3.15 -4.92 -2.55
C VAL A 158 -3.83 -3.68 -1.98
N ARG A 159 -4.98 -3.86 -1.32
CA ARG A 159 -5.80 -2.76 -0.79
C ARG A 159 -6.16 -3.03 0.67
N GLY A 160 -6.06 -2.02 1.52
CA GLY A 160 -6.40 -2.18 2.94
C GLY A 160 -6.82 -0.88 3.62
N MET A 161 -7.70 -1.00 4.61
CA MET A 161 -8.10 0.10 5.50
C MET A 161 -7.09 0.22 6.65
N PHE A 162 -6.42 1.37 6.76
CA PHE A 162 -5.48 1.68 7.83
C PHE A 162 -6.16 2.53 8.90
N VAL A 163 -6.32 1.97 10.10
CA VAL A 163 -6.84 2.71 11.25
C VAL A 163 -5.68 3.44 11.92
N GLU A 164 -5.59 4.75 11.72
CA GLU A 164 -4.46 5.58 12.14
C GLU A 164 -4.91 6.80 12.94
N GLY A 165 -4.12 7.19 13.94
CA GLY A 165 -4.29 8.45 14.66
C GLY A 165 -5.12 8.33 15.94
N GLU A 166 -5.48 9.47 16.52
CA GLU A 166 -6.32 9.53 17.72
C GLU A 166 -7.77 9.12 17.44
N PRO A 167 -8.46 8.46 18.41
CA PRO A 167 -9.91 8.43 18.41
C PRO A 167 -10.43 9.87 18.37
N ILE A 168 -11.45 10.14 17.56
CA ILE A 168 -11.99 11.51 17.40
C ILE A 168 -12.85 11.96 18.59
N TYR A 169 -13.31 11.03 19.43
CA TYR A 169 -13.93 11.27 20.73
C TYR A 169 -13.89 9.99 21.60
N GLU A 170 -14.21 10.11 22.89
CA GLU A 170 -14.16 9.00 23.85
C GLU A 170 -15.12 7.85 23.45
N GLY A 171 -14.61 6.62 23.45
CA GLY A 171 -15.40 5.41 23.15
C GLY A 171 -15.68 5.15 21.66
N CYS A 172 -15.20 5.98 20.75
CA CYS A 172 -15.50 5.83 19.32
C CYS A 172 -14.66 4.77 18.61
N GLY A 173 -15.18 4.29 17.46
CA GLY A 173 -14.46 3.42 16.53
C GLY A 173 -13.79 4.15 15.36
N PHE A 174 -13.66 5.47 15.42
CA PHE A 174 -13.15 6.30 14.32
C PHE A 174 -11.86 7.00 14.73
N ASN A 175 -10.80 6.86 13.92
CA ASN A 175 -9.57 7.59 14.17
C ASN A 175 -9.35 8.68 13.11
N ILE A 176 -8.82 9.83 13.53
CA ILE A 176 -8.72 11.06 12.73
C ILE A 176 -7.99 10.90 11.39
N ASN A 177 -7.05 9.95 11.30
CA ASN A 177 -6.26 9.71 10.09
C ASN A 177 -6.61 8.37 9.43
N THR A 178 -7.76 7.78 9.72
CA THR A 178 -8.17 6.50 9.10
C THR A 178 -8.35 6.70 7.60
N HIS A 179 -7.74 5.82 6.79
CA HIS A 179 -7.77 5.92 5.33
C HIS A 179 -7.63 4.56 4.67
N THR A 180 -7.95 4.46 3.38
CA THR A 180 -7.66 3.27 2.57
C THR A 180 -6.38 3.49 1.78
N GLN A 181 -5.46 2.52 1.82
CA GLN A 181 -4.26 2.51 0.99
C GLN A 181 -4.33 1.42 -0.07
N ILE A 182 -3.65 1.67 -1.19
CA ILE A 182 -3.42 0.71 -2.27
C ILE A 182 -1.92 0.65 -2.53
N ALA A 183 -1.37 -0.57 -2.54
CA ALA A 183 -0.08 -0.86 -3.16
C ALA A 183 -0.32 -1.48 -4.53
N VAL A 184 0.12 -0.79 -5.59
CA VAL A 184 0.07 -1.28 -6.96
C VAL A 184 1.36 -2.04 -7.25
N ARG A 185 1.24 -3.35 -7.48
CA ARG A 185 2.37 -4.23 -7.82
C ARG A 185 2.60 -4.31 -9.33
N ASN A 186 1.55 -4.17 -10.13
CA ASN A 186 1.62 -4.20 -11.59
C ASN A 186 1.35 -2.81 -12.17
N ASP A 187 2.37 -2.17 -12.75
CA ASP A 187 2.25 -0.82 -13.34
C ASP A 187 1.19 -0.70 -14.44
N ALA A 188 0.85 -1.80 -15.11
CA ALA A 188 -0.21 -1.81 -16.11
C ALA A 188 -1.59 -1.50 -15.51
N CYS A 189 -1.74 -1.53 -14.18
CA CYS A 189 -2.95 -1.10 -13.47
C CYS A 189 -3.11 0.42 -13.44
N ILE A 190 -2.03 1.17 -13.66
CA ILE A 190 -2.05 2.63 -13.64
C ILE A 190 -2.37 3.11 -15.04
N ILE A 191 -3.63 3.48 -15.26
CA ILE A 191 -4.16 3.85 -16.57
C ILE A 191 -3.78 5.28 -16.94
N GLY A 192 -3.60 6.14 -15.94
CA GLY A 192 -3.17 7.51 -16.15
C GLY A 192 -2.82 8.21 -14.86
N ILE A 193 -1.96 9.21 -14.97
CA ILE A 193 -1.57 10.12 -13.89
C ILE A 193 -2.08 11.51 -14.25
N PHE A 194 -2.56 12.24 -13.25
CA PHE A 194 -3.11 13.58 -13.44
C PHE A 194 -2.75 14.50 -12.28
N LEU A 195 -2.82 15.81 -12.53
CA LEU A 195 -2.75 16.82 -11.49
C LEU A 195 -4.16 17.00 -10.91
N PRO A 196 -4.40 16.70 -9.61
CA PRO A 196 -5.72 16.88 -9.03
C PRO A 196 -6.07 18.37 -8.91
N ARG A 197 -7.37 18.69 -9.01
CA ARG A 197 -7.87 20.05 -8.77
C ARG A 197 -8.09 20.22 -7.27
N ASP A 198 -7.68 21.37 -6.73
CA ASP A 198 -7.95 21.80 -5.35
C ASP A 198 -7.34 20.94 -4.22
N VAL A 199 -6.03 20.64 -4.30
CA VAL A 199 -5.26 19.89 -3.28
C VAL A 199 -4.06 20.69 -2.76
#